data_AF-A0A0G1QR81-F1
#
_entry.id   AF-A0A0G1QR81-F1
#
_cell.length_a   1.000
_cell.length_b   1.000
_cell.length_c   1.000
_cell.angle_alpha   90.00
_cell.angle_beta   90.00
_cell.angle_gamma   90.00
#
_symmetry.space_group_name_H-M   'P 1'
#
loop_
_entity.id
_entity.type
_entity.pdbx_description
1 polymer ?
#
loop_
_entity_poly.entity_id
_entity_poly.type
_entity_poly.pdbx_seq_one_letter_code
_entity_poly.pdbx_strand_id
1 'polypeptide(L)'
;MWGRKNRIKLAKVAVVKAGVYAYRDRQKKKGEFRRLWQIRIGAAVRPYGLSYSRFINILKRKNIELDRKILAELAAEHSVIFKALMKKVLSQ
;
A
#
# COMPACT_ATOMS: atom_id res chain seq x y z
N MET A 1 -24.89 -11.91 19.56
CA MET A 1 -24.75 -12.12 21.02
C MET A 1 -23.40 -12.76 21.34
N TRP A 2 -22.56 -12.10 22.14
CA TRP A 2 -21.21 -12.49 22.55
C TRP A 2 -21.18 -13.72 23.51
N GLY A 3 -21.91 -14.79 23.19
CA GLY A 3 -22.10 -15.97 24.06
C GLY A 3 -21.29 -17.21 23.69
N ARG A 4 -20.42 -17.14 22.66
CA ARG A 4 -19.72 -18.33 22.12
C ARG A 4 -18.46 -18.73 22.89
N LYS A 5 -17.91 -17.84 23.73
CA LYS A 5 -16.66 -18.07 24.47
C LYS A 5 -16.75 -19.18 25.51
N ASN A 6 -17.90 -19.33 26.18
CA ASN A 6 -18.09 -20.33 27.24
C ASN A 6 -18.65 -21.67 26.74
N ARG A 7 -19.09 -21.74 25.47
CA ARG A 7 -19.71 -22.95 24.89
C ARG A 7 -18.70 -23.66 24.00
N ILE A 8 -18.09 -24.75 24.51
CA ILE A 8 -16.98 -25.48 23.86
C ILE A 8 -17.28 -25.82 22.39
N LYS A 9 -18.48 -26.34 22.09
CA LYS A 9 -18.87 -26.72 20.71
C LYS A 9 -18.87 -25.51 19.76
N LEU A 10 -19.36 -24.36 20.21
CA LEU A 10 -19.37 -23.12 19.41
C LEU A 10 -17.98 -22.49 19.33
N ALA A 11 -17.19 -22.57 20.40
CA ALA A 11 -15.83 -22.06 20.45
C ALA A 11 -14.93 -22.79 19.45
N LYS A 12 -14.98 -24.13 19.38
CA LYS A 12 -14.21 -24.94 18.42
C LYS A 12 -14.48 -24.51 16.97
N VAL A 13 -15.75 -24.35 16.58
CA VAL A 13 -16.13 -23.89 15.23
C VAL A 13 -15.62 -22.46 14.97
N ALA A 14 -15.68 -21.58 15.97
CA ALA A 14 -15.20 -20.21 15.84
C ALA A 14 -13.68 -20.15 15.63
N VAL A 15 -12.90 -20.96 16.38
CA VAL A 15 -11.44 -21.02 16.26
C VAL A 15 -11.02 -21.51 14.87
N VAL A 16 -11.66 -22.56 14.34
CA VAL A 16 -11.39 -23.07 12.99
C VAL A 16 -11.67 -21.99 11.93
N LYS A 17 -12.82 -21.30 12.03
CA LYS A 17 -13.15 -20.19 11.11
C LYS A 17 -12.16 -19.03 11.22
N ALA A 18 -11.74 -18.68 12.44
CA ALA A 18 -10.73 -17.66 12.67
C ALA A 18 -9.39 -18.03 12.03
N GLY A 19 -8.98 -19.29 12.09
CA GLY A 19 -7.77 -19.78 11.40
C GLY A 19 -7.83 -19.61 9.89
N VAL A 20 -8.96 -19.97 9.27
CA VAL A 20 -9.19 -19.80 7.82
C VAL A 20 -9.13 -18.33 7.42
N TYR A 21 -9.80 -17.45 8.18
CA TYR A 21 -9.76 -16.01 7.92
C TYR A 21 -8.36 -15.43 8.14
N ALA A 22 -7.64 -15.84 9.19
CA ALA A 22 -6.27 -15.39 9.42
C ALA A 22 -5.34 -15.75 8.25
N TYR A 23 -5.46 -16.95 7.68
CA TYR A 23 -4.68 -17.34 6.50
C TYR A 23 -5.02 -16.47 5.28
N ARG A 24 -6.31 -16.33 4.96
CA ARG A 24 -6.80 -15.49 3.86
C ARG A 24 -6.34 -14.05 4.01
N ASP A 25 -6.48 -13.48 5.20
CA ASP A 25 -6.25 -12.07 5.46
C ASP A 25 -4.75 -11.74 5.49
N ARG A 26 -3.86 -12.68 5.83
CA ARG A 26 -2.41 -12.52 5.62
C ARG A 26 -2.06 -12.30 4.14
N GLN A 27 -2.74 -12.98 3.22
CA GLN A 27 -2.53 -12.78 1.78
C GLN A 27 -3.16 -11.46 1.32
N LYS A 28 -4.39 -11.15 1.76
CA LYS A 28 -5.07 -9.89 1.43
C LYS A 28 -4.31 -8.65 1.91
N LYS A 29 -3.72 -8.71 3.12
CA LYS A 29 -2.93 -7.63 3.72
C LYS A 29 -1.89 -7.08 2.73
N LYS A 30 -1.18 -7.96 2.01
CA LYS A 30 -0.17 -7.57 1.01
C LYS A 30 -0.78 -6.71 -0.12
N GLY A 31 -1.96 -7.07 -0.61
CA GLY A 31 -2.70 -6.33 -1.63
C GLY A 31 -3.26 -5.01 -1.12
N GLU A 32 -3.80 -5.00 0.11
CA GLU A 32 -4.34 -3.79 0.75
C GLU A 32 -3.25 -2.72 0.95
N PHE A 33 -2.06 -3.11 1.44
CA PHE A 33 -0.93 -2.18 1.56
C PHE A 33 -0.48 -1.64 0.21
N ARG A 34 -0.42 -2.50 -0.82
CA ARG A 34 -0.09 -2.05 -2.17
C ARG A 34 -1.10 -1.02 -2.69
N ARG A 35 -2.40 -1.24 -2.46
CA ARG A 35 -3.46 -0.29 -2.82
C ARG A 35 -3.30 1.03 -2.06
N LEU A 36 -3.02 0.97 -0.76
CA LEU A 36 -2.77 2.16 0.06
C LEU A 36 -1.58 2.97 -0.47
N TRP A 37 -0.47 2.33 -0.81
CA TRP A 37 0.70 3.01 -1.38
C TRP A 37 0.40 3.68 -2.72
N GLN A 38 -0.41 3.05 -3.58
CA GLN A 38 -0.85 3.68 -4.84
C GLN A 38 -1.66 4.95 -4.59
N ILE A 39 -2.57 4.93 -3.60
CA ILE A 39 -3.38 6.09 -3.23
C ILE A 39 -2.49 7.21 -2.67
N ARG A 40 -1.57 6.87 -1.76
CA ARG A 40 -0.62 7.84 -1.17
C ARG A 40 0.28 8.48 -2.22
N ILE A 41 0.91 7.69 -3.08
CA ILE A 41 1.74 8.19 -4.18
C ILE A 41 0.88 9.04 -5.11
N GLY A 42 -0.31 8.56 -5.47
CA GLY A 42 -1.25 9.30 -6.31
C GLY A 42 -1.59 10.67 -5.76
N ALA A 43 -1.83 10.79 -4.45
CA ALA A 43 -2.07 12.06 -3.79
C ALA A 43 -0.81 12.96 -3.81
N ALA A 44 0.38 12.38 -3.60
CA ALA A 44 1.63 13.13 -3.58
C ALA A 44 2.06 13.67 -4.95
N VAL A 45 1.73 12.99 -6.05
CA VAL A 45 2.08 13.43 -7.41
C VAL A 45 1.06 14.39 -8.03
N ARG A 46 -0.17 14.44 -7.51
CA ARG A 46 -1.25 15.32 -8.01
C ARG A 46 -0.87 16.81 -8.02
N PRO A 47 -0.23 17.38 -6.99
CA PRO A 47 0.22 18.78 -7.00
C PRO A 47 1.20 19.11 -8.14
N TYR A 48 1.87 18.11 -8.70
CA TYR A 48 2.80 18.27 -9.82
C TYR A 48 2.12 18.01 -11.19
N GLY A 49 0.78 17.93 -11.23
CA GLY A 49 0.01 17.72 -12.46
C GLY A 49 0.11 16.31 -13.05
N LEU A 50 0.64 15.34 -12.30
CA LEU A 50 0.83 13.97 -12.77
C LEU A 50 -0.20 13.03 -12.13
N SER A 51 -0.61 12.00 -12.89
CA SER A 51 -1.35 10.86 -12.36
C SER A 51 -0.38 9.77 -11.93
N TYR A 52 -0.81 8.91 -10.99
CA TYR A 52 -0.01 7.77 -10.54
C TYR A 52 0.48 6.90 -11.71
N SER A 53 -0.39 6.58 -12.68
CA SER A 53 -0.04 5.75 -13.83
C SER A 53 1.05 6.40 -14.71
N ARG A 54 0.93 7.71 -14.94
CA ARG A 54 1.93 8.47 -15.72
C ARG A 54 3.26 8.56 -14.96
N PHE A 55 3.22 8.80 -13.66
CA PHE A 55 4.40 8.81 -12.80
C PHE A 55 5.17 7.48 -12.84
N ILE A 56 4.47 6.35 -12.67
CA ILE A 56 5.09 5.01 -12.73
C ILE A 56 5.66 4.70 -14.13
N ASN A 57 4.98 5.13 -15.19
CA ASN A 57 5.48 4.97 -16.56
C ASN A 57 6.79 5.75 -16.75
N ILE A 58 6.86 7.00 -16.28
CA ILE A 58 8.08 7.81 -16.38
C ILE A 58 9.21 7.21 -15.54
N LEU A 59 8.94 6.73 -14.32
CA LEU A 59 9.94 6.05 -13.51
C LEU A 59 10.55 4.83 -14.21
N LYS A 60 9.72 4.02 -14.86
CA LYS A 60 10.18 2.89 -15.68
C LYS A 60 11.04 3.34 -16.85
N ARG A 61 10.63 4.39 -17.57
CA ARG A 61 11.40 4.95 -18.69
C ARG A 61 12.76 5.49 -18.26
N LYS A 62 12.85 6.01 -17.04
CA LYS A 62 14.09 6.53 -16.44
C LYS A 62 14.91 5.48 -15.70
N ASN A 63 14.50 4.22 -15.79
CA ASN A 63 15.15 3.08 -15.14
C ASN A 63 15.32 3.23 -13.62
N ILE A 64 14.35 3.90 -12.97
CA ILE A 64 14.33 4.08 -11.52
C ILE A 64 13.49 2.95 -10.90
N GLU A 65 14.16 1.93 -10.37
CA GLU A 65 13.53 0.74 -9.79
C GLU A 65 13.15 0.91 -8.31
N LEU A 66 12.45 2.00 -7.98
CA LEU A 66 12.00 2.24 -6.60
C LEU A 66 10.68 1.54 -6.28
N ASP A 67 10.66 0.88 -5.13
CA ASP A 67 9.48 0.21 -4.62
C ASP A 67 8.39 1.18 -4.16
N ARG A 68 7.13 0.77 -4.33
CA ARG A 68 5.94 1.59 -3.95
C ARG A 68 5.86 1.85 -2.45
N LYS A 69 6.36 0.93 -1.63
CA LYS A 69 6.46 1.12 -0.19
C LYS A 69 7.32 2.34 0.12
N ILE A 70 8.56 2.32 -0.39
CA ILE A 70 9.56 3.37 -0.17
C ILE A 70 9.06 4.70 -0.76
N LEU A 71 8.49 4.68 -1.97
CA LEU A 71 7.94 5.89 -2.58
C LEU A 71 6.81 6.52 -1.76
N ALA A 72 5.93 5.71 -1.17
CA ALA A 72 4.84 6.21 -0.33
C ALA A 72 5.35 6.76 1.02
N GLU A 73 6.42 6.18 1.56
CA GLU A 73 7.07 6.61 2.81
C GLU A 73 7.85 7.91 2.59
N LEU A 74 8.67 7.99 1.53
CA LEU A 74 9.37 9.22 1.12
C LEU A 74 8.40 10.37 0.87
N ALA A 75 7.26 10.10 0.24
CA ALA A 75 6.23 11.10 0.00
C ALA A 75 5.61 11.66 1.30
N ALA A 76 5.56 10.86 2.37
CA ALA A 76 4.97 11.24 3.64
C ALA A 76 5.99 11.90 4.60
N GLU A 77 7.16 11.31 4.76
CA GLU A 77 8.14 11.69 5.80
C GLU A 77 9.25 12.60 5.26
N HIS A 78 9.58 12.49 3.98
CA HIS A 78 10.75 13.15 3.39
C HIS A 78 10.40 13.97 2.15
N SER A 79 9.63 15.03 2.36
CA SER A 79 9.14 15.91 1.28
C SER A 79 10.25 16.53 0.42
N VAL A 80 11.43 16.81 0.99
CA VAL A 80 12.60 17.37 0.28
C VAL A 80 13.16 16.36 -0.73
N ILE A 81 13.34 15.11 -0.31
CA ILE A 81 13.84 14.03 -1.16
C ILE A 81 12.81 13.75 -2.27
N PHE A 82 11.52 13.71 -1.92
CA PHE A 82 10.46 13.51 -2.90
C PHE A 82 10.42 14.64 -3.94
N LYS A 83 10.61 15.91 -3.55
CA LYS A 83 10.74 17.03 -4.49
C LYS A 83 11.93 16.86 -5.45
N ALA A 84 13.08 16.42 -4.96
CA ALA A 84 14.24 16.16 -5.80
C ALA A 84 13.98 15.02 -6.81
N LEU A 85 13.31 13.96 -6.38
CA LEU A 85 12.84 12.89 -7.26
C LEU A 85 11.89 13.44 -8.33
N MET A 86 10.92 14.26 -7.95
CA MET A 86 9.95 14.87 -8.89
C MET A 86 10.64 15.76 -9.92
N LYS A 87 11.66 16.53 -9.53
CA LYS A 87 12.49 17.30 -10.48
C LYS A 87 13.17 16.38 -11.48
N LYS A 88 13.78 15.27 -11.03
CA LYS A 88 14.39 14.27 -11.93
C LYS A 88 13.36 13.61 -12.84
N VAL A 89 12.12 13.44 -12.40
CA VAL A 89 11.02 12.88 -13.22
C VAL A 89 10.55 13.88 -14.28
N LEU A 90 10.41 15.16 -13.93
CA LEU A 90 9.90 16.23 -14.80
C LEU A 90 10.93 16.77 -15.81
N SER A 91 12.22 16.80 -15.44
CA SER A 91 13.31 17.10 -16.38
C SER A 91 13.24 16.12 -17.53
N GLN A 92 13.19 16.54 -18.80
CA GLN A 92 13.18 15.59 -19.92
C GLN A 92 14.40 14.66 -19.89
#